data_AF-E9ERW8-F1
#
_entry.id   AF-E9ERW8-F1
#
_cell.length_a   1.000
_cell.length_b   1.000
_cell.length_c   1.000
_cell.angle_alpha   90.00
_cell.angle_beta   90.00
_cell.angle_gamma   90.00
#
_symmetry.space_group_name_H-M   'P 1'
#
loop_
_entity.id
_entity.type
_entity.pdbx_description
1 polymer ?
#
loop_
_entity_poly.entity_id
_entity_poly.type
_entity_poly.pdbx_seq_one_letter_code
_entity_poly.pdbx_strand_id
1 'polypeptide(L)'
;MSQEGSVIRGLQHGPTEKERKYDRQLRLWAASGQAALESANVLLVNSGPGTVGIEALKNLVLPGIGKFTIADDAIIQEADLGVNFFLDEACLGKSRALCCAEYLVELNPEVSGNCFPEEDDPFDLEKLTASSEPFTIILYTSSLQKDLVCFLESYAERQKIPILSVHSVGYYSYFTLKLPAHLPVVDTHPDEDATADLRLLDPWPELSTFVSQLTKDIDDQTDHDHGHLPLVATLLHCLEEWKDAHQGNPPLAYSDKLAFRNLVANGARRNNPEGGEENFEEAVAAVMKHVTPFSLPSSLKQIFDYSNSTEISSSDSFWIIAKAVEQFYEKHHQLPLSGGIPDMKAESAVYIKLQSLYKAKARQDASEVMSTVRTLEGGIGVAQAEVELFCKNAKFIKLVQSSVHAPTLTKIVENELLNDELSAVAGPETPLSLISIYIALRASTLISTDSAEEIVDFVASSIPSLSGNNRLLQVAQEVIRSNRGEVHNTAAITGGMVSQEMIKLITNQYVPIDNTCIFDGIESRCQVLRLNLSEHHFQE
;
A
#
# COMPACT_ATOMS: atom_id res chain seq x y z
N MET A 1 20.50 -8.87 -59.77
CA MET A 1 20.29 -9.43 -58.43
C MET A 1 21.07 -8.58 -57.44
N SER A 2 20.39 -7.61 -56.84
CA SER A 2 20.91 -6.81 -55.73
C SER A 2 19.67 -6.37 -54.96
N GLN A 3 19.30 -7.16 -53.95
CA GLN A 3 18.21 -6.84 -53.04
C GLN A 3 18.69 -5.71 -52.13
N GLU A 4 18.01 -4.56 -52.23
CA GLU A 4 18.10 -3.47 -51.26
C GLU A 4 17.47 -3.92 -49.94
N GLY A 5 18.28 -3.95 -48.88
CA GLY A 5 17.81 -4.15 -47.52
C GLY A 5 17.17 -2.87 -46.99
N SER A 6 15.84 -2.84 -46.94
CA SER A 6 15.07 -1.84 -46.21
C SER A 6 15.25 -2.04 -44.71
N VAL A 7 16.14 -1.26 -44.09
CA VAL A 7 16.23 -1.11 -42.64
C VAL A 7 15.01 -0.30 -42.18
N ILE A 8 14.01 -0.98 -41.61
CA ILE A 8 12.89 -0.32 -40.93
C ILE A 8 13.46 0.35 -39.67
N ARG A 9 13.73 1.66 -39.75
CA ARG A 9 13.91 2.49 -38.55
C ARG A 9 12.58 2.49 -37.80
N GLY A 10 12.55 1.87 -36.62
CA GLY A 10 11.43 2.02 -35.70
C GLY A 10 11.20 3.50 -35.44
N LEU A 11 10.04 4.00 -35.85
CA LEU A 11 9.58 5.34 -35.51
C LEU A 11 9.43 5.40 -33.99
N GLN A 12 10.41 5.99 -33.29
CA GLN A 12 10.22 6.47 -31.93
C GLN A 12 9.20 7.61 -32.00
N HIS A 13 7.91 7.28 -31.89
CA HIS A 13 6.92 8.29 -31.56
C HIS A 13 7.26 8.82 -30.16
N GLY A 14 7.35 10.14 -30.03
CA GLY A 14 7.43 10.77 -28.72
C GLY A 14 6.20 10.42 -27.87
N PRO A 15 6.24 10.65 -26.54
CA PRO A 15 5.13 10.31 -25.67
C PRO A 15 3.85 11.00 -26.16
N THR A 16 2.77 10.23 -26.14
CA THR A 16 1.39 10.68 -26.42
C THR A 16 1.00 11.83 -25.49
N GLU A 17 -0.02 12.60 -25.84
CA GLU A 17 -0.53 13.67 -24.97
C GLU A 17 -0.95 13.14 -23.60
N LYS A 18 -1.54 11.94 -23.57
CA LYS A 18 -1.94 11.24 -22.36
C LYS A 18 -0.74 10.85 -21.49
N GLU A 19 0.31 10.28 -22.09
CA GLU A 19 1.55 9.96 -21.37
C GLU A 19 2.23 11.22 -20.82
N ARG A 20 2.14 12.36 -21.53
CA ARG A 20 2.67 13.64 -21.02
C ARG A 20 1.85 14.19 -19.86
N LYS A 21 0.52 14.12 -19.94
CA LYS A 21 -0.41 14.53 -18.88
C LYS A 21 -0.19 13.71 -17.60
N TYR A 22 -0.02 12.40 -17.74
CA TYR A 22 0.14 11.47 -16.63
C TYR A 22 1.59 11.09 -16.31
N ASP A 23 2.61 11.75 -16.88
CA ASP A 23 4.02 11.37 -16.69
C ASP A 23 4.40 11.23 -15.21
N ARG A 24 3.97 12.17 -14.36
CA ARG A 24 4.31 12.17 -12.92
C ARG A 24 3.73 10.97 -12.18
N GLN A 25 2.51 10.57 -12.50
CA GLN A 25 1.83 9.46 -11.84
C GLN A 25 2.21 8.09 -12.46
N LEU A 26 2.54 8.06 -13.75
CA LEU A 26 3.10 6.88 -14.41
C LEU A 26 4.45 6.47 -13.79
N ARG A 27 5.20 7.39 -13.20
CA ARG A 27 6.41 7.08 -12.43
C ARG A 27 6.15 6.38 -11.10
N LEU A 28 4.92 6.45 -10.60
CA LEU A 28 4.51 5.82 -9.34
C LEU A 28 3.89 4.44 -9.58
N TRP A 29 2.94 4.33 -10.50
CA TRP A 29 2.18 3.07 -10.70
C TRP A 29 2.28 2.46 -12.10
N ALA A 30 3.17 3.00 -12.94
CA ALA A 30 3.42 2.55 -14.31
C ALA A 30 2.17 2.57 -15.21
N ALA A 31 2.35 2.12 -16.46
CA ALA A 31 1.26 2.00 -17.42
C ALA A 31 0.19 0.98 -16.99
N SER A 32 0.57 -0.07 -16.25
CA SER A 32 -0.37 -1.09 -15.75
C SER A 32 -1.32 -0.52 -14.70
N GLY A 33 -0.82 0.26 -13.73
CA GLY A 33 -1.66 0.93 -12.75
C GLY A 33 -2.57 1.97 -13.40
N GLN A 34 -2.05 2.70 -14.39
CA GLN A 34 -2.86 3.64 -15.16
C GLN A 34 -4.01 2.95 -15.92
N ALA A 35 -3.72 1.83 -16.59
CA ALA A 35 -4.75 1.06 -17.29
C ALA A 35 -5.82 0.52 -16.33
N ALA A 36 -5.43 0.08 -15.13
CA ALA A 36 -6.38 -0.35 -14.10
C ALA A 36 -7.29 0.80 -13.67
N LEU A 37 -6.71 1.99 -13.44
CA LEU A 37 -7.46 3.20 -13.08
C LEU A 37 -8.48 3.60 -14.15
N GLU A 38 -8.06 3.60 -15.42
CA GLU A 38 -8.91 3.92 -16.57
C GLU A 38 -10.02 2.90 -16.83
N SER A 39 -9.87 1.67 -16.33
CA SER A 39 -10.90 0.64 -16.40
C SER A 39 -11.86 0.65 -15.21
N ALA A 40 -11.57 1.43 -14.17
CA ALA A 40 -12.33 1.40 -12.93
C ALA A 40 -13.65 2.16 -13.03
N ASN A 41 -14.66 1.66 -12.33
CA ASN A 41 -15.99 2.25 -12.17
C ASN A 41 -16.30 2.45 -10.68
N VAL A 42 -16.33 3.68 -10.20
CA VAL A 42 -16.47 4.01 -8.77
C VAL A 42 -17.89 4.48 -8.45
N LEU A 43 -18.49 3.96 -7.38
CA LEU A 43 -19.74 4.50 -6.82
C LEU A 43 -19.43 5.33 -5.57
N LEU A 44 -19.85 6.60 -5.57
CA LEU A 44 -19.96 7.41 -4.36
C LEU A 44 -21.43 7.44 -3.93
N VAL A 45 -21.75 6.95 -2.73
CA VAL A 45 -23.06 7.15 -2.09
C VAL A 45 -22.93 8.23 -1.04
N ASN A 46 -23.48 9.39 -1.35
CA ASN A 46 -23.29 10.59 -0.55
C ASN A 46 -24.52 10.87 0.32
N SER A 47 -24.27 11.44 1.49
CA SER A 47 -25.29 11.87 2.45
C SER A 47 -24.75 13.01 3.31
N GLY A 48 -25.64 13.74 3.98
CA GLY A 48 -25.26 14.91 4.77
C GLY A 48 -24.63 16.00 3.89
N PRO A 49 -23.63 16.75 4.37
CA PRO A 49 -22.87 17.71 3.55
C PRO A 49 -22.06 17.04 2.42
N GLY A 50 -21.55 15.83 2.67
CA GLY A 50 -20.94 14.97 1.66
C GLY A 50 -19.74 15.55 0.91
N THR A 51 -19.09 16.58 1.44
CA THR A 51 -18.00 17.29 0.76
C THR A 51 -16.75 16.41 0.68
N VAL A 52 -16.47 15.62 1.72
CA VAL A 52 -15.36 14.66 1.75
C VAL A 52 -15.44 13.62 0.62
N GLY A 53 -16.64 13.21 0.23
CA GLY A 53 -16.86 12.28 -0.89
C GLY A 53 -16.51 12.91 -2.23
N ILE A 54 -16.89 14.18 -2.43
CA ILE A 54 -16.56 14.95 -3.63
C ILE A 54 -15.05 15.24 -3.71
N GLU A 55 -14.42 15.57 -2.59
CA GLU A 55 -12.97 15.74 -2.51
C GLU A 55 -12.21 14.44 -2.82
N ALA A 56 -12.72 13.28 -2.40
CA ALA A 56 -12.18 11.98 -2.82
C ALA A 56 -12.33 11.76 -4.33
N LEU A 57 -13.50 12.03 -4.91
CA LEU A 57 -13.71 11.90 -6.35
C LEU A 57 -12.83 12.84 -7.17
N LYS A 58 -12.63 14.09 -6.75
CA LYS A 58 -11.67 15.01 -7.40
C LYS A 58 -10.30 14.34 -7.58
N ASN A 59 -9.80 13.74 -6.50
CA ASN A 59 -8.48 13.09 -6.48
C ASN A 59 -8.45 11.74 -7.25
N LEU A 60 -9.59 11.24 -7.70
CA LEU A 60 -9.69 10.09 -8.61
C LEU A 60 -9.89 10.53 -10.07
N VAL A 61 -10.65 11.59 -10.31
CA VAL A 61 -10.90 12.15 -11.64
C VAL A 61 -9.64 12.76 -12.25
N LEU A 62 -8.86 13.51 -11.46
CA LEU A 62 -7.59 14.10 -11.91
C LEU A 62 -6.60 13.07 -12.48
N PRO A 63 -6.30 11.94 -11.81
CA PRO A 63 -5.44 10.89 -12.36
C PRO A 63 -6.12 10.03 -13.44
N GLY A 64 -7.41 10.21 -13.70
CA GLY A 64 -8.10 9.58 -14.82
C GLY A 64 -8.69 8.21 -14.50
N ILE A 65 -9.52 8.12 -13.47
CA ILE A 65 -10.46 6.98 -13.35
C ILE A 65 -11.32 6.84 -14.59
N GLY A 66 -11.73 5.62 -14.94
CA GLY A 66 -12.59 5.39 -16.10
C GLY A 66 -13.97 6.03 -15.95
N LYS A 67 -14.67 5.65 -14.88
CA LYS A 67 -16.05 6.06 -14.64
C LYS A 67 -16.30 6.29 -13.15
N PHE A 68 -17.17 7.24 -12.84
CA PHE A 68 -17.78 7.37 -11.54
C PHE A 68 -19.29 7.62 -11.64
N THR A 69 -20.00 7.26 -10.57
CA THR A 69 -21.40 7.62 -10.33
C THR A 69 -21.55 8.22 -8.94
N ILE A 70 -22.20 9.39 -8.84
CA ILE A 70 -22.59 10.02 -7.57
C ILE A 70 -24.05 9.69 -7.30
N ALA A 71 -24.33 8.89 -6.27
CA ALA A 71 -25.67 8.67 -5.74
C ALA A 71 -25.92 9.62 -4.56
N ASP A 72 -26.73 10.66 -4.78
CA ASP A 72 -27.04 11.71 -3.80
C ASP A 72 -28.39 12.37 -4.17
N ASP A 73 -29.38 12.31 -3.27
CA ASP A 73 -30.71 12.89 -3.47
C ASP A 73 -30.86 14.31 -2.90
N ALA A 74 -29.78 14.89 -2.37
CA ALA A 74 -29.84 16.22 -1.78
C ALA A 74 -30.02 17.33 -2.85
N ILE A 75 -30.84 18.31 -2.49
CA ILE A 75 -30.97 19.57 -3.23
C ILE A 75 -30.08 20.61 -2.57
N ILE A 76 -29.25 21.28 -3.37
CA ILE A 76 -28.24 22.23 -2.92
C ILE A 76 -28.88 23.38 -2.14
N GLN A 77 -28.36 23.62 -0.95
CA GLN A 77 -28.67 24.74 -0.07
C GLN A 77 -27.49 25.73 0.01
N GLU A 78 -27.73 26.92 0.57
CA GLU A 78 -26.66 27.93 0.74
C GLU A 78 -25.44 27.42 1.52
N ALA A 79 -25.67 26.55 2.51
CA ALA A 79 -24.60 25.97 3.31
C ALA A 79 -23.65 25.09 2.48
N ASP A 80 -24.14 24.41 1.44
CA ASP A 80 -23.31 23.56 0.58
C ASP A 80 -22.31 24.41 -0.23
N LEU A 81 -22.70 25.61 -0.65
CA LEU A 81 -21.84 26.55 -1.40
C LEU A 81 -20.62 27.01 -0.59
N GLY A 82 -20.73 27.02 0.75
CA GLY A 82 -19.66 27.47 1.64
C GLY A 82 -18.56 26.43 1.88
N VAL A 83 -18.83 25.16 1.56
CA VAL A 83 -17.92 24.04 1.89
C VAL A 83 -17.49 23.21 0.69
N ASN A 84 -18.25 23.25 -0.41
CA ASN A 84 -17.96 22.46 -1.60
C ASN A 84 -17.42 23.33 -2.74
N PHE A 85 -16.17 23.08 -3.14
CA PHE A 85 -15.50 23.82 -4.22
C PHE A 85 -16.19 23.67 -5.59
N PHE A 86 -16.94 22.59 -5.79
CA PHE A 86 -17.62 22.27 -7.04
C PHE A 86 -19.03 22.83 -7.11
N LEU A 87 -19.45 23.71 -6.20
CA LEU A 87 -20.78 24.30 -6.22
C LEU A 87 -20.68 25.83 -6.26
N ASP A 88 -21.42 26.45 -7.17
CA ASP A 88 -21.56 27.90 -7.26
C ASP A 88 -23.02 28.33 -7.05
N GLU A 89 -23.27 29.65 -7.00
CA GLU A 89 -24.61 30.19 -6.80
C GLU A 89 -25.62 29.72 -7.86
N ALA A 90 -25.17 29.41 -9.07
CA ALA A 90 -26.01 28.90 -10.15
C ALA A 90 -26.50 27.47 -9.91
N CYS A 91 -25.92 26.75 -8.95
CA CYS A 91 -26.33 25.41 -8.55
C CYS A 91 -27.41 25.38 -7.46
N LEU A 92 -27.68 26.53 -6.81
CA LEU A 92 -28.64 26.60 -5.72
C LEU A 92 -30.02 26.09 -6.14
N GLY A 93 -30.60 25.18 -5.35
CA GLY A 93 -31.90 24.57 -5.64
C GLY A 93 -31.88 23.45 -6.69
N LYS A 94 -30.71 23.05 -7.20
CA LYS A 94 -30.55 21.89 -8.11
C LYS A 94 -30.06 20.64 -7.38
N SER A 95 -30.06 19.51 -8.09
CA SER A 95 -29.46 18.26 -7.61
C SER A 95 -27.97 18.43 -7.35
N ARG A 96 -27.54 18.06 -6.13
CA ARG A 96 -26.12 18.09 -5.77
C ARG A 96 -25.31 17.06 -6.54
N ALA A 97 -25.87 15.86 -6.78
CA ALA A 97 -25.22 14.83 -7.58
C ALA A 97 -24.90 15.34 -9.00
N LEU A 98 -25.89 15.97 -9.64
CA LEU A 98 -25.77 16.47 -11.01
C LEU A 98 -24.69 17.56 -11.11
N CYS A 99 -24.80 18.63 -10.33
CA CYS A 99 -23.86 19.74 -10.39
C CYS A 99 -22.42 19.30 -10.06
N CYS A 100 -22.24 18.49 -9.02
CA CYS A 100 -20.91 17.96 -8.69
C CYS A 100 -20.33 17.09 -9.82
N ALA A 101 -21.15 16.23 -10.44
CA ALA A 101 -20.70 15.38 -11.54
C ALA A 101 -20.26 16.20 -12.77
N GLU A 102 -21.03 17.22 -13.14
CA GLU A 102 -20.70 18.13 -14.25
C GLU A 102 -19.34 18.82 -14.03
N TYR A 103 -19.15 19.49 -12.89
CA TYR A 103 -17.90 20.18 -12.61
C TYR A 103 -16.70 19.26 -12.39
N LEU A 104 -16.90 18.04 -11.86
CA LEU A 104 -15.83 17.05 -11.77
C LEU A 104 -15.36 16.63 -13.17
N VAL A 105 -16.27 16.40 -14.12
CA VAL A 105 -15.92 16.04 -15.50
C VAL A 105 -15.11 17.15 -16.20
N GLU A 106 -15.33 18.43 -15.85
CA GLU A 106 -14.50 19.53 -16.38
C GLU A 106 -13.01 19.39 -16.02
N LEU A 107 -12.67 18.78 -14.87
CA LEU A 107 -11.27 18.55 -14.49
C LEU A 107 -10.58 17.56 -15.43
N ASN A 108 -11.33 16.60 -15.97
CA ASN A 108 -10.79 15.59 -16.85
C ASN A 108 -11.86 15.02 -17.81
N PRO A 109 -11.94 15.55 -19.05
CA PRO A 109 -12.93 15.12 -20.04
C PRO A 109 -12.80 13.66 -20.53
N GLU A 110 -11.72 12.96 -20.16
CA GLU A 110 -11.56 11.53 -20.47
C GLU A 110 -12.34 10.63 -19.48
N VAL A 111 -12.84 11.19 -18.39
CA VAL A 111 -13.57 10.47 -17.34
C VAL A 111 -15.07 10.53 -17.59
N SER A 112 -15.76 9.40 -17.45
CA SER A 112 -17.23 9.35 -17.51
C SER A 112 -17.83 9.62 -16.12
N GLY A 113 -18.42 10.79 -15.93
CA GLY A 113 -19.19 11.14 -14.73
C GLY A 113 -20.68 10.90 -14.91
N ASN A 114 -21.34 10.35 -13.88
CA ASN A 114 -22.78 10.10 -13.86
C ASN A 114 -23.36 10.52 -12.51
N CYS A 115 -24.65 10.84 -12.48
CA CYS A 115 -25.38 11.14 -11.25
C CYS A 115 -26.57 10.19 -11.07
N PHE A 116 -26.99 10.00 -9.83
CA PHE A 116 -28.17 9.21 -9.47
C PHE A 116 -28.87 9.83 -8.24
N PRO A 117 -30.21 9.92 -8.20
CA PRO A 117 -31.13 9.60 -9.30
C PRO A 117 -30.97 10.58 -10.48
N GLU A 118 -31.42 10.16 -11.66
CA GLU A 118 -31.68 11.09 -12.75
C GLU A 118 -32.89 11.98 -12.37
N GLU A 119 -33.08 13.13 -13.04
CA GLU A 119 -34.21 14.02 -12.72
C GLU A 119 -35.56 13.26 -12.69
N ASP A 120 -36.36 13.53 -11.66
CA ASP A 120 -37.67 12.91 -11.38
C ASP A 120 -37.67 11.39 -11.03
N ASP A 121 -36.52 10.72 -10.96
CA ASP A 121 -36.42 9.33 -10.49
C ASP A 121 -36.33 9.23 -8.95
N PRO A 122 -36.90 8.19 -8.33
CA PRO A 122 -36.71 7.94 -6.90
C PRO A 122 -35.27 7.50 -6.62
N PHE A 123 -34.75 7.89 -5.45
CA PHE A 123 -33.49 7.36 -4.94
C PHE A 123 -33.64 5.88 -4.60
N ASP A 124 -33.13 5.01 -5.48
CA ASP A 124 -33.22 3.55 -5.37
C ASP A 124 -31.89 2.89 -5.80
N LEU A 125 -31.08 2.52 -4.80
CA LEU A 125 -29.80 1.85 -5.04
C LEU A 125 -29.97 0.43 -5.61
N GLU A 126 -31.11 -0.23 -5.42
CA GLU A 126 -31.40 -1.52 -6.04
C GLU A 126 -31.53 -1.36 -7.56
N LYS A 127 -32.29 -0.36 -8.00
CA LYS A 127 -32.41 0.00 -9.44
C LYS A 127 -31.05 0.35 -10.05
N LEU A 128 -30.26 1.17 -9.35
CA LEU A 128 -28.93 1.57 -9.81
C LEU A 128 -28.01 0.36 -10.02
N THR A 129 -27.93 -0.52 -9.02
CA THR A 129 -27.00 -1.66 -9.04
C THR A 129 -27.47 -2.84 -9.88
N ALA A 130 -28.77 -2.95 -10.18
CA ALA A 130 -29.31 -4.01 -11.05
C ALA A 130 -29.03 -3.78 -12.54
N SER A 131 -28.88 -2.52 -12.96
CA SER A 131 -28.74 -2.12 -14.36
C SER A 131 -27.30 -1.80 -14.78
N SER A 132 -26.38 -1.71 -13.82
CA SER A 132 -24.98 -1.37 -14.05
C SER A 132 -24.06 -2.59 -14.06
N GLU A 133 -22.96 -2.50 -14.81
CA GLU A 133 -21.79 -3.34 -14.54
C GLU A 133 -21.36 -3.17 -13.06
N PRO A 134 -20.84 -4.23 -12.40
CA PRO A 134 -20.38 -4.11 -11.02
C PRO A 134 -19.37 -2.96 -10.87
N PHE A 135 -19.54 -2.17 -9.82
CA PHE A 135 -18.57 -1.14 -9.46
C PHE A 135 -17.27 -1.79 -9.02
N THR A 136 -16.13 -1.17 -9.35
CA THR A 136 -14.82 -1.61 -8.89
C THR A 136 -14.67 -1.40 -7.38
N ILE A 137 -15.13 -0.24 -6.87
CA ILE A 137 -15.11 0.14 -5.46
C ILE A 137 -16.35 0.98 -5.14
N ILE A 138 -16.87 0.84 -3.92
CA ILE A 138 -17.89 1.71 -3.35
C ILE A 138 -17.28 2.59 -2.25
N LEU A 139 -17.53 3.89 -2.29
CA LEU A 139 -17.30 4.83 -1.21
C LEU A 139 -18.65 5.35 -0.72
N TYR A 140 -18.85 5.41 0.59
CA TYR A 140 -20.02 6.07 1.15
C TYR A 140 -19.70 6.99 2.32
N THR A 141 -20.45 8.10 2.43
CA THR A 141 -20.32 8.98 3.60
C THR A 141 -21.19 8.49 4.76
N SER A 142 -20.63 8.54 5.96
CA SER A 142 -21.32 8.19 7.20
C SER A 142 -22.41 9.22 7.52
N SER A 143 -23.53 8.72 8.04
CA SER A 143 -24.88 9.35 8.13
C SER A 143 -25.94 8.73 7.20
N LEU A 144 -25.56 7.72 6.40
CA LEU A 144 -26.52 6.90 5.68
C LEU A 144 -27.45 6.11 6.60
N GLN A 145 -28.69 5.93 6.13
CA GLN A 145 -29.66 5.06 6.78
C GLN A 145 -29.14 3.63 6.86
N LYS A 146 -29.43 2.94 7.98
CA LYS A 146 -28.97 1.58 8.25
C LYS A 146 -29.30 0.60 7.12
N ASP A 147 -30.51 0.69 6.57
CA ASP A 147 -30.96 -0.21 5.50
C ASP A 147 -30.13 -0.03 4.22
N LEU A 148 -29.75 1.21 3.87
CA LEU A 148 -28.88 1.50 2.74
C LEU A 148 -27.46 0.97 2.97
N VAL A 149 -26.92 1.13 4.19
CA VAL A 149 -25.61 0.57 4.54
C VAL A 149 -25.64 -0.97 4.43
N CYS A 150 -26.65 -1.62 5.01
CA CYS A 150 -26.81 -3.08 4.92
C CYS A 150 -26.95 -3.54 3.45
N PHE A 151 -27.68 -2.79 2.62
CA PHE A 151 -27.79 -3.06 1.19
C PHE A 151 -26.43 -2.98 0.49
N LEU A 152 -25.69 -1.88 0.67
CA LEU A 152 -24.39 -1.65 0.05
C LEU A 152 -23.37 -2.72 0.45
N GLU A 153 -23.29 -3.05 1.74
CA GLU A 153 -22.40 -4.09 2.23
C GLU A 153 -22.76 -5.47 1.67
N SER A 154 -24.06 -5.80 1.60
CA SER A 154 -24.54 -7.07 1.04
C SER A 154 -24.28 -7.16 -0.46
N TYR A 155 -24.46 -6.06 -1.19
CA TYR A 155 -24.11 -5.96 -2.60
C TYR A 155 -22.60 -6.13 -2.79
N ALA A 156 -21.79 -5.44 -1.97
CA ALA A 156 -20.35 -5.47 -2.06
C ALA A 156 -19.78 -6.88 -1.81
N GLU A 157 -20.32 -7.59 -0.81
CA GLU A 157 -19.96 -8.97 -0.51
C GLU A 157 -20.31 -9.91 -1.68
N ARG A 158 -21.52 -9.81 -2.24
CA ARG A 158 -21.94 -10.64 -3.38
C ARG A 158 -21.08 -10.42 -4.62
N GLN A 159 -20.71 -9.17 -4.90
CA GLN A 159 -19.88 -8.82 -6.05
C GLN A 159 -18.38 -8.95 -5.78
N LYS A 160 -17.98 -9.23 -4.53
CA LYS A 160 -16.58 -9.28 -4.08
C LYS A 160 -15.83 -7.97 -4.35
N ILE A 161 -16.46 -6.83 -4.05
CA ILE A 161 -15.89 -5.51 -4.27
C ILE A 161 -15.50 -4.86 -2.92
N PRO A 162 -14.38 -4.13 -2.85
CA PRO A 162 -14.04 -3.33 -1.67
C PRO A 162 -15.06 -2.23 -1.42
N ILE A 163 -15.31 -1.93 -0.14
CA ILE A 163 -16.13 -0.80 0.28
C ILE A 163 -15.38 0.05 1.31
N LEU A 164 -15.43 1.37 1.13
CA LEU A 164 -14.93 2.35 2.06
C LEU A 164 -16.07 3.17 2.65
N SER A 165 -16.01 3.44 3.94
CA SER A 165 -16.86 4.42 4.61
C SER A 165 -16.03 5.58 5.10
N VAL A 166 -16.57 6.80 5.06
CA VAL A 166 -15.87 7.99 5.53
C VAL A 166 -16.81 8.87 6.33
N HIS A 167 -16.36 9.37 7.48
CA HIS A 167 -17.09 10.37 8.25
C HIS A 167 -16.18 11.58 8.48
N SER A 168 -16.68 12.78 8.19
CA SER A 168 -15.98 14.04 8.43
C SER A 168 -16.92 14.99 9.16
N VAL A 169 -16.49 15.51 10.31
CA VAL A 169 -17.25 16.44 11.14
C VAL A 169 -16.28 17.41 11.81
N GLY A 170 -16.43 18.70 11.54
CA GLY A 170 -15.52 19.72 12.03
C GLY A 170 -14.06 19.35 11.73
N TYR A 171 -13.20 19.43 12.74
CA TYR A 171 -11.78 19.08 12.58
C TYR A 171 -11.49 17.58 12.73
N TYR A 172 -12.50 16.72 12.81
CA TYR A 172 -12.32 15.29 12.98
C TYR A 172 -12.83 14.52 11.79
N SER A 173 -12.16 13.41 11.49
CA SER A 173 -12.70 12.45 10.53
C SER A 173 -12.15 11.06 10.80
N TYR A 174 -12.80 10.07 10.21
CA TYR A 174 -12.22 8.75 10.04
C TYR A 174 -12.69 8.16 8.73
N PHE A 175 -11.96 7.17 8.24
CA PHE A 175 -12.47 6.31 7.19
C PHE A 175 -12.08 4.87 7.46
N THR A 176 -12.88 3.96 6.92
CA THR A 176 -12.75 2.53 7.17
C THR A 176 -12.80 1.79 5.85
N LEU A 177 -11.84 0.89 5.65
CA LEU A 177 -11.78 -0.06 4.55
C LEU A 177 -12.33 -1.42 5.00
N LYS A 178 -13.34 -1.92 4.28
CA LYS A 178 -13.87 -3.27 4.42
C LYS A 178 -13.60 -4.05 3.13
N LEU A 179 -12.84 -5.13 3.27
CA LEU A 179 -12.50 -6.03 2.17
C LEU A 179 -13.42 -7.26 2.18
N PRO A 180 -13.92 -7.70 1.01
CA PRO A 180 -14.80 -8.86 0.89
C PRO A 180 -14.07 -10.18 1.19
N ALA A 181 -12.75 -10.20 1.00
CA ALA A 181 -11.87 -11.33 1.29
C ALA A 181 -10.47 -10.80 1.63
N HIS A 182 -9.56 -11.69 2.02
CA HIS A 182 -8.15 -11.33 2.12
C HIS A 182 -7.64 -10.83 0.77
N LEU A 183 -6.95 -9.69 0.77
CA LEU A 183 -6.40 -9.08 -0.43
C LEU A 183 -4.90 -9.36 -0.51
N PRO A 184 -4.45 -10.22 -1.44
CA PRO A 184 -3.03 -10.38 -1.70
C PRO A 184 -2.49 -9.22 -2.55
N VAL A 185 -1.41 -8.60 -2.07
CA VAL A 185 -0.71 -7.53 -2.79
C VAL A 185 0.71 -8.00 -3.10
N VAL A 186 1.00 -8.17 -4.38
CA VAL A 186 2.32 -8.55 -4.87
C VAL A 186 3.23 -7.32 -4.98
N ASP A 187 2.75 -6.25 -5.61
CA ASP A 187 3.55 -5.06 -5.88
C ASP A 187 3.40 -4.01 -4.78
N THR A 188 4.05 -4.27 -3.65
CA THR A 188 3.94 -3.42 -2.45
C THR A 188 4.79 -2.15 -2.49
N HIS A 189 5.57 -1.94 -3.56
CA HIS A 189 6.48 -0.80 -3.73
C HIS A 189 7.40 -0.57 -2.52
N PRO A 190 8.20 -1.59 -2.11
CA PRO A 190 9.18 -1.42 -1.05
C PRO A 190 10.26 -0.39 -1.44
N ASP A 191 10.87 0.25 -0.45
CA ASP A 191 12.04 1.12 -0.67
C ASP A 191 13.13 0.38 -1.44
N GLU A 192 13.77 1.05 -2.41
CA GLU A 192 14.79 0.43 -3.28
C GLU A 192 15.89 -0.27 -2.48
N ASP A 193 16.35 0.36 -1.39
CA ASP A 193 17.36 -0.16 -0.46
C ASP A 193 16.94 -1.42 0.30
N ALA A 194 15.65 -1.67 0.47
CA ALA A 194 15.13 -2.86 1.15
C ALA A 194 15.15 -4.09 0.22
N THR A 195 15.12 -3.87 -1.10
CA THR A 195 15.02 -4.92 -2.14
C THR A 195 16.32 -5.67 -2.45
N ALA A 196 17.46 -5.15 -1.99
CA ALA A 196 18.77 -5.72 -2.27
C ALA A 196 18.97 -7.09 -1.59
N ASP A 197 18.94 -8.15 -2.40
CA ASP A 197 19.35 -9.51 -2.01
C ASP A 197 20.71 -9.82 -2.65
N LEU A 198 21.78 -9.64 -1.88
CA LEU A 198 23.15 -9.78 -2.38
C LEU A 198 23.68 -11.22 -2.37
N ARG A 199 22.98 -12.18 -1.75
CA ARG A 199 23.41 -13.59 -1.65
C ARG A 199 24.84 -13.80 -1.12
N LEU A 200 25.30 -12.96 -0.18
CA LEU A 200 26.67 -13.02 0.33
C LEU A 200 26.99 -14.31 1.10
N LEU A 201 26.03 -14.86 1.84
CA LEU A 201 26.24 -16.08 2.63
C LEU A 201 25.97 -17.38 1.85
N ASP A 202 25.28 -17.27 0.72
CA ASP A 202 24.88 -18.39 -0.13
C ASP A 202 24.95 -17.98 -1.62
N PRO A 203 26.16 -17.65 -2.13
CA PRO A 203 26.34 -17.23 -3.51
C PRO A 203 26.15 -18.42 -4.44
N TRP A 204 25.51 -18.20 -5.60
CA TRP A 204 25.38 -19.24 -6.62
C TRP A 204 26.69 -19.37 -7.42
N PRO A 205 26.95 -20.52 -8.07
CA PRO A 205 28.26 -20.84 -8.65
C PRO A 205 28.83 -19.79 -9.60
N GLU A 206 27.98 -19.20 -10.44
CA GLU A 206 28.38 -18.18 -11.41
C GLU A 206 28.82 -16.87 -10.74
N LEU A 207 28.18 -16.48 -9.62
CA LEU A 207 28.61 -15.32 -8.84
C LEU A 207 29.96 -15.57 -8.17
N SER A 208 30.13 -16.73 -7.52
CA SER A 208 31.42 -17.12 -6.92
C SER A 208 32.54 -17.17 -7.96
N THR A 209 32.28 -17.72 -9.14
CA THR A 209 33.26 -17.78 -10.24
C THR A 209 33.63 -16.38 -10.72
N PHE A 210 32.67 -15.48 -10.86
CA PHE A 210 32.93 -14.09 -11.24
C PHE A 210 33.79 -13.37 -10.20
N VAL A 211 33.44 -13.49 -8.91
CA VAL A 211 34.18 -12.82 -7.83
C VAL A 211 35.60 -13.36 -7.72
N SER A 212 35.77 -14.68 -7.66
CA SER A 212 37.11 -15.30 -7.58
C SER A 212 38.04 -14.93 -8.74
N GLN A 213 37.51 -14.69 -9.93
CA GLN A 213 38.30 -14.18 -11.06
C GLN A 213 38.64 -12.70 -10.88
N LEU A 214 37.70 -11.90 -10.40
CA LEU A 214 37.85 -10.46 -10.22
C LEU A 214 38.81 -10.11 -9.07
N THR A 215 38.79 -10.89 -7.99
CA THR A 215 39.64 -10.71 -6.81
C THR A 215 40.85 -11.63 -6.83
N LYS A 216 41.19 -12.19 -8.00
CA LYS A 216 42.40 -12.98 -8.16
C LYS A 216 43.63 -12.10 -7.92
N ASP A 217 44.53 -12.57 -7.06
CA ASP A 217 45.76 -11.87 -6.68
C ASP A 217 45.48 -10.41 -6.26
N ILE A 218 44.42 -10.21 -5.45
CA ILE A 218 43.89 -8.89 -5.06
C ILE A 218 44.96 -7.94 -4.51
N ASP A 219 45.94 -8.47 -3.78
CA ASP A 219 47.04 -7.69 -3.21
C ASP A 219 48.00 -7.12 -4.26
N ASP A 220 48.10 -7.78 -5.42
CA ASP A 220 48.99 -7.41 -6.53
C ASP A 220 48.30 -6.53 -7.59
N GLN A 221 47.00 -6.26 -7.44
CA GLN A 221 46.24 -5.41 -8.37
C GLN A 221 46.71 -3.94 -8.33
N THR A 222 46.46 -3.20 -9.42
CA THR A 222 46.72 -1.75 -9.43
C THR A 222 45.79 -1.04 -8.46
N ASP A 223 46.19 0.14 -7.96
CA ASP A 223 45.32 0.95 -7.09
C ASP A 223 43.99 1.29 -7.77
N HIS A 224 43.99 1.44 -9.10
CA HIS A 224 42.78 1.66 -9.88
C HIS A 224 41.85 0.45 -9.80
N ASP A 225 42.33 -0.74 -10.15
CA ASP A 225 41.49 -1.94 -10.19
C ASP A 225 40.97 -2.31 -8.80
N HIS A 226 41.82 -2.21 -7.77
CA HIS A 226 41.48 -2.51 -6.37
C HIS A 226 40.43 -1.52 -5.81
N GLY A 227 40.61 -0.22 -6.06
CA GLY A 227 39.66 0.82 -5.66
C GLY A 227 38.33 0.82 -6.43
N HIS A 228 38.22 0.01 -7.49
CA HIS A 228 37.02 -0.12 -8.32
C HIS A 228 36.36 -1.50 -8.25
N LEU A 229 36.74 -2.32 -7.25
CA LEU A 229 36.05 -3.57 -6.94
C LEU A 229 34.66 -3.26 -6.35
N PRO A 230 33.57 -3.85 -6.88
CA PRO A 230 32.22 -3.65 -6.36
C PRO A 230 32.11 -4.24 -4.96
N LEU A 231 31.29 -3.60 -4.10
CA LEU A 231 31.11 -4.03 -2.69
C LEU A 231 30.80 -5.52 -2.55
N VAL A 232 30.05 -6.11 -3.49
CA VAL A 232 29.69 -7.53 -3.48
C VAL A 232 30.93 -8.42 -3.62
N ALA A 233 31.85 -8.06 -4.52
CA ALA A 233 33.10 -8.80 -4.72
C ALA A 233 34.02 -8.64 -3.51
N THR A 234 34.16 -7.41 -2.99
CA THR A 234 34.95 -7.12 -1.78
C THR A 234 34.46 -7.94 -0.59
N LEU A 235 33.15 -7.92 -0.32
CA LEU A 235 32.57 -8.66 0.80
C LEU A 235 32.67 -10.17 0.63
N LEU A 236 32.45 -10.71 -0.57
CA LEU A 236 32.56 -12.15 -0.81
C LEU A 236 34.00 -12.64 -0.66
N HIS A 237 34.99 -11.89 -1.16
CA HIS A 237 36.40 -12.21 -0.99
C HIS A 237 36.80 -12.22 0.50
N CYS A 238 36.47 -11.15 1.24
CA CYS A 238 36.73 -11.11 2.67
C CYS A 238 35.97 -12.22 3.44
N LEU A 239 34.77 -12.60 3.01
CA LEU A 239 34.02 -13.70 3.61
C LEU A 239 34.70 -15.04 3.41
N GLU A 240 35.35 -15.27 2.27
CA GLU A 240 36.17 -16.46 2.04
C GLU A 240 37.38 -16.49 2.99
N GLU A 241 38.13 -15.39 3.10
CA GLU A 241 39.24 -15.24 4.06
C GLU A 241 38.79 -15.49 5.51
N TRP A 242 37.65 -14.89 5.89
CA TRP A 242 37.06 -15.09 7.20
C TRP A 242 36.73 -16.57 7.44
N LYS A 243 36.07 -17.22 6.48
CA LYS A 243 35.67 -18.63 6.59
C LYS A 243 36.89 -19.54 6.72
N ASP A 244 37.96 -19.28 5.98
CA ASP A 244 39.21 -20.05 6.08
C ASP A 244 39.82 -19.95 7.49
N ALA A 245 39.76 -18.78 8.12
CA ALA A 245 40.20 -18.58 9.49
C ALA A 245 39.24 -19.14 10.57
N HIS A 246 37.98 -19.40 10.22
CA HIS A 246 36.90 -19.74 11.17
C HIS A 246 36.19 -21.08 10.86
N GLN A 247 36.92 -22.05 10.28
CA GLN A 247 36.43 -23.41 10.01
C GLN A 247 35.16 -23.43 9.11
N GLY A 248 35.10 -22.53 8.14
CA GLY A 248 33.97 -22.40 7.21
C GLY A 248 32.78 -21.60 7.74
N ASN A 249 32.80 -21.13 8.99
CA ASN A 249 31.66 -20.44 9.59
C ASN A 249 31.65 -18.93 9.23
N PRO A 250 30.49 -18.37 8.82
CA PRO A 250 30.35 -16.95 8.55
C PRO A 250 30.25 -16.10 9.84
N PRO A 251 30.53 -14.79 9.78
CA PRO A 251 30.46 -13.88 10.93
C PRO A 251 29.01 -13.49 11.24
N LEU A 252 28.31 -14.28 12.05
CA LEU A 252 26.88 -14.07 12.34
C LEU A 252 26.63 -13.35 13.67
N ALA A 253 27.42 -13.62 14.70
CA ALA A 253 27.28 -12.94 15.99
C ALA A 253 27.67 -11.46 15.88
N TYR A 254 27.11 -10.60 16.74
CA TYR A 254 27.41 -9.17 16.71
C TYR A 254 28.92 -8.88 16.87
N SER A 255 29.59 -9.62 17.77
CA SER A 255 31.04 -9.54 17.94
C SER A 255 31.81 -9.91 16.68
N ASP A 256 31.38 -10.98 16.01
CA ASP A 256 32.02 -11.50 14.80
C ASP A 256 31.81 -10.55 13.64
N LYS A 257 30.62 -9.96 13.51
CA LYS A 257 30.34 -8.91 12.53
C LYS A 257 31.21 -7.68 12.74
N LEU A 258 31.47 -7.29 13.99
CA LEU A 258 32.37 -6.17 14.28
C LEU A 258 33.82 -6.51 13.89
N ALA A 259 34.27 -7.73 14.20
CA ALA A 259 35.60 -8.20 13.80
C ALA A 259 35.73 -8.32 12.28
N PHE A 260 34.73 -8.86 11.60
CA PHE A 260 34.66 -8.95 10.14
C PHE A 260 34.63 -7.57 9.49
N ARG A 261 33.88 -6.62 10.06
CA ARG A 261 33.89 -5.22 9.60
C ARG A 261 35.29 -4.61 9.68
N ASN A 262 36.06 -4.92 10.71
CA ASN A 262 37.46 -4.50 10.83
C ASN A 262 38.37 -5.21 9.83
N LEU A 263 38.14 -6.50 9.54
CA LEU A 263 38.84 -7.25 8.50
C LEU A 263 38.68 -6.55 7.13
N VAL A 264 37.44 -6.25 6.74
CA VAL A 264 37.13 -5.52 5.50
C VAL A 264 37.82 -4.14 5.51
N ALA A 265 37.73 -3.39 6.61
CA ALA A 265 38.35 -2.07 6.71
C ALA A 265 39.89 -2.09 6.63
N ASN A 266 40.53 -3.20 7.02
CA ASN A 266 41.98 -3.38 6.96
C ASN A 266 42.45 -3.76 5.54
N GLY A 267 41.57 -4.28 4.68
CA GLY A 267 41.87 -4.53 3.27
C GLY A 267 42.01 -3.25 2.43
N ALA A 268 41.48 -2.12 2.90
CA ALA A 268 41.52 -0.85 2.17
C ALA A 268 42.95 -0.27 2.10
N ARG A 269 43.38 0.14 0.90
CA ARG A 269 44.64 0.85 0.67
C ARG A 269 44.51 2.31 1.09
N ARG A 270 45.45 2.77 1.92
CA ARG A 270 45.45 4.15 2.46
C ARG A 270 46.49 5.08 1.81
N ASN A 271 47.45 4.50 1.09
CA ASN A 271 48.56 5.21 0.45
C ASN A 271 48.43 5.20 -1.07
N ASN A 272 47.23 5.52 -1.58
CA ASN A 272 46.97 5.65 -3.01
C ASN A 272 46.79 7.14 -3.40
N PRO A 273 46.78 7.49 -4.70
CA PRO A 273 46.62 8.87 -5.16
C PRO A 273 45.30 9.54 -4.75
N GLU A 274 44.28 8.77 -4.41
CA GLU A 274 42.92 9.25 -4.07
C GLU A 274 42.72 9.48 -2.56
N GLY A 275 43.67 9.07 -1.72
CA GLY A 275 43.65 9.29 -0.27
C GLY A 275 42.79 8.29 0.51
N GLY A 276 42.36 7.19 -0.12
CA GLY A 276 41.49 6.17 0.45
C GLY A 276 40.77 5.36 -0.63
N GLU A 277 39.86 4.47 -0.23
CA GLU A 277 39.11 3.59 -1.12
C GLU A 277 37.63 3.58 -0.75
N GLU A 278 36.83 4.39 -1.45
CA GLU A 278 35.40 4.56 -1.17
C GLU A 278 34.62 3.24 -1.31
N ASN A 279 35.02 2.34 -2.22
CA ASN A 279 34.40 1.03 -2.38
C ASN A 279 34.53 0.14 -1.14
N PHE A 280 35.66 0.21 -0.43
CA PHE A 280 35.83 -0.47 0.84
C PHE A 280 35.05 0.20 1.96
N GLU A 281 34.92 1.53 1.96
CA GLU A 281 34.05 2.24 2.91
C GLU A 281 32.57 1.82 2.75
N GLU A 282 32.09 1.69 1.51
CA GLU A 282 30.75 1.15 1.21
C GLU A 282 30.60 -0.29 1.70
N ALA A 283 31.58 -1.16 1.44
CA ALA A 283 31.58 -2.54 1.91
C ALA A 283 31.51 -2.61 3.46
N VAL A 284 32.31 -1.80 4.15
CA VAL A 284 32.32 -1.67 5.62
C VAL A 284 30.96 -1.22 6.16
N ALA A 285 30.29 -0.28 5.49
CA ALA A 285 28.95 0.18 5.88
C ALA A 285 27.89 -0.91 5.64
N ALA A 286 28.04 -1.73 4.60
CA ALA A 286 27.10 -2.77 4.21
C ALA A 286 27.12 -4.01 5.12
N VAL A 287 28.20 -4.28 5.85
CA VAL A 287 28.39 -5.51 6.66
C VAL A 287 27.19 -5.82 7.56
N MET A 288 26.77 -4.85 8.38
CA MET A 288 25.74 -5.10 9.40
C MET A 288 24.38 -5.45 8.77
N LYS A 289 24.05 -4.79 7.64
CA LYS A 289 22.79 -4.93 6.92
C LYS A 289 22.75 -6.22 6.08
N HIS A 290 23.81 -6.49 5.32
CA HIS A 290 23.77 -7.50 4.26
C HIS A 290 24.42 -8.84 4.62
N VAL A 291 25.32 -8.90 5.62
CA VAL A 291 25.89 -10.16 6.10
C VAL A 291 24.95 -10.76 7.15
N THR A 292 23.77 -11.16 6.69
CA THR A 292 22.70 -11.73 7.51
C THR A 292 22.22 -13.03 6.88
N PRO A 293 21.86 -14.04 7.68
CA PRO A 293 21.28 -15.26 7.15
C PRO A 293 19.93 -14.94 6.53
N PHE A 294 19.59 -15.64 5.45
CA PHE A 294 18.25 -15.56 4.88
C PHE A 294 17.22 -15.97 5.93
N SER A 295 16.12 -15.23 6.00
CA SER A 295 14.94 -15.59 6.79
C SER A 295 13.68 -15.37 5.96
N LEU A 296 12.76 -16.34 6.03
CA LEU A 296 11.47 -16.23 5.36
C LEU A 296 10.66 -15.08 6.01
N PRO A 297 10.24 -14.06 5.25
CA PRO A 297 9.45 -12.97 5.80
C PRO A 297 8.15 -13.47 6.43
N SER A 298 7.77 -12.90 7.57
CA SER A 298 6.55 -13.31 8.29
C SER A 298 5.29 -13.15 7.45
N SER A 299 5.22 -12.13 6.58
CA SER A 299 4.08 -11.94 5.67
C SER A 299 3.97 -13.04 4.62
N LEU A 300 5.10 -13.51 4.08
CA LEU A 300 5.09 -14.62 3.12
C LEU A 300 4.80 -15.95 3.81
N LYS A 301 5.31 -16.15 5.03
CA LYS A 301 4.94 -17.31 5.85
C LYS A 301 3.43 -17.37 6.08
N GLN A 302 2.78 -16.25 6.40
CA GLN A 302 1.32 -16.19 6.54
C GLN A 302 0.59 -16.60 5.26
N ILE A 303 1.12 -16.25 4.09
CA ILE A 303 0.55 -16.64 2.79
C ILE A 303 0.64 -18.16 2.60
N PHE A 304 1.80 -18.76 2.89
CA PHE A 304 2.00 -20.21 2.80
C PHE A 304 1.10 -20.97 3.80
N ASP A 305 1.05 -20.50 5.05
CA ASP A 305 0.19 -21.08 6.08
C ASP A 305 -1.30 -21.00 5.68
N TYR A 306 -1.73 -19.87 5.09
CA TYR A 306 -3.09 -19.69 4.59
C TYR A 306 -3.38 -20.63 3.41
N SER A 307 -2.45 -20.78 2.47
CA SER A 307 -2.63 -21.65 1.31
C SER A 307 -2.74 -23.13 1.63
N ASN A 308 -2.13 -23.54 2.74
CA ASN A 308 -2.18 -24.93 3.19
C ASN A 308 -3.40 -25.25 4.05
N SER A 309 -4.05 -24.24 4.63
CA SER A 309 -5.16 -24.42 5.58
C SER A 309 -6.55 -24.15 4.99
N THR A 310 -6.63 -23.55 3.80
CA THR A 310 -7.88 -23.14 3.17
C THR A 310 -8.05 -23.82 1.80
N GLU A 311 -9.27 -24.27 1.48
CA GLU A 311 -9.60 -24.66 0.10
C GLU A 311 -9.60 -23.43 -0.80
N ILE A 312 -8.50 -23.24 -1.52
CA ILE A 312 -8.36 -22.16 -2.48
C ILE A 312 -8.82 -22.61 -3.85
N SER A 313 -9.51 -21.72 -4.57
CA SER A 313 -9.89 -21.96 -5.95
C SER A 313 -8.69 -22.29 -6.82
N SER A 314 -8.74 -23.40 -7.56
CA SER A 314 -7.69 -23.79 -8.51
C SER A 314 -7.57 -22.84 -9.72
N SER A 315 -8.38 -21.78 -9.78
CA SER A 315 -8.33 -20.77 -10.85
C SER A 315 -7.58 -19.48 -10.48
N ASP A 316 -7.19 -19.28 -9.22
CA ASP A 316 -6.57 -18.03 -8.77
C ASP A 316 -5.05 -18.07 -8.96
N SER A 317 -4.56 -17.29 -9.93
CA SER A 317 -3.14 -17.19 -10.28
C SER A 317 -2.26 -16.90 -9.05
N PHE A 318 -2.69 -16.02 -8.14
CA PHE A 318 -1.84 -15.61 -7.01
C PHE A 318 -1.46 -16.81 -6.15
N TRP A 319 -2.43 -17.65 -5.82
CA TRP A 319 -2.22 -18.78 -4.92
C TRP A 319 -1.50 -19.95 -5.60
N ILE A 320 -1.73 -20.14 -6.91
CA ILE A 320 -0.95 -21.11 -7.70
C ILE A 320 0.53 -20.72 -7.69
N ILE A 321 0.84 -19.44 -7.90
CA ILE A 321 2.21 -18.93 -7.88
C ILE A 321 2.80 -19.03 -6.46
N ALA A 322 2.04 -18.67 -5.43
CA ALA A 322 2.47 -18.77 -4.04
C ALA A 322 2.90 -20.21 -3.68
N LYS A 323 2.11 -21.21 -4.08
CA LYS A 323 2.43 -22.63 -3.89
C LYS A 323 3.68 -23.07 -4.67
N ALA A 324 3.88 -22.56 -5.88
CA ALA A 324 5.09 -22.84 -6.66
C ALA A 324 6.35 -22.20 -6.01
N VAL A 325 6.22 -21.00 -5.44
CA VAL A 325 7.30 -20.33 -4.71
C VAL A 325 7.57 -21.01 -3.36
N GLU A 326 6.55 -21.53 -2.68
CA GLU A 326 6.74 -22.38 -1.49
C GLU A 326 7.58 -23.61 -1.82
N GLN A 327 7.26 -24.34 -2.89
CA GLN A 327 8.07 -25.49 -3.35
C GLN A 327 9.50 -25.09 -3.75
N PHE A 328 9.67 -23.92 -4.39
CA PHE A 328 10.99 -23.37 -4.67
C PHE A 328 11.77 -23.14 -3.37
N TYR A 329 11.13 -22.54 -2.37
CA TYR A 329 11.73 -22.27 -1.06
C TYR A 329 12.06 -23.57 -0.30
N GLU A 330 11.19 -24.58 -0.33
CA GLU A 330 11.47 -25.88 0.28
C GLU A 330 12.69 -26.58 -0.34
N LYS A 331 12.88 -26.42 -1.65
CA LYS A 331 13.99 -27.01 -2.40
C LYS A 331 15.31 -26.26 -2.20
N HIS A 332 15.28 -24.93 -2.25
CA HIS A 332 16.49 -24.09 -2.28
C HIS A 332 16.80 -23.40 -0.94
N HIS A 333 15.88 -23.44 0.02
CA HIS A 333 15.95 -22.69 1.28
C HIS A 333 16.16 -21.18 1.11
N GLN A 334 15.75 -20.67 -0.05
CA GLN A 334 15.87 -19.28 -0.50
C GLN A 334 14.65 -18.93 -1.33
N LEU A 335 14.33 -17.64 -1.44
CA LEU A 335 13.32 -17.17 -2.39
C LEU A 335 13.91 -17.02 -3.80
N PRO A 336 13.09 -16.94 -4.86
CA PRO A 336 13.54 -16.50 -6.17
C PRO A 336 14.24 -15.13 -6.07
N LEU A 337 15.35 -14.96 -6.78
CA LEU A 337 16.10 -13.70 -6.74
C LEU A 337 15.31 -12.57 -7.43
N SER A 338 15.30 -11.37 -6.84
CA SER A 338 14.64 -10.19 -7.44
C SER A 338 15.36 -9.67 -8.69
N GLY A 339 16.67 -9.92 -8.77
CA GLY A 339 17.54 -9.54 -9.88
C GLY A 339 18.04 -8.09 -9.83
N GLY A 340 17.58 -7.29 -8.87
CA GLY A 340 18.07 -5.94 -8.61
C GLY A 340 19.26 -5.94 -7.65
N ILE A 341 20.21 -5.03 -7.89
CA ILE A 341 21.30 -4.69 -6.97
C ILE A 341 21.39 -3.16 -6.84
N PRO A 342 21.79 -2.63 -5.68
CA PRO A 342 21.92 -1.19 -5.47
C PRO A 342 23.04 -0.61 -6.35
N ASP A 343 23.07 0.71 -6.48
CA ASP A 343 24.26 1.39 -7.00
C ASP A 343 25.44 1.21 -6.04
N MET A 344 26.66 1.19 -6.56
CA MET A 344 27.89 1.01 -5.77
C MET A 344 29.12 1.50 -6.52
N LYS A 345 30.17 1.85 -5.77
CA LYS A 345 31.47 2.22 -6.34
C LYS A 345 32.11 1.01 -7.02
N ALA A 346 32.22 1.09 -8.34
CA ALA A 346 32.87 0.09 -9.16
C ALA A 346 33.20 0.64 -10.56
N GLU A 347 34.07 -0.05 -11.29
CA GLU A 347 34.23 0.21 -12.73
C GLU A 347 32.92 -0.09 -13.46
N SER A 348 32.48 0.79 -14.37
CA SER A 348 31.18 0.65 -15.05
C SER A 348 31.03 -0.69 -15.78
N ALA A 349 32.09 -1.20 -16.40
CA ALA A 349 32.07 -2.48 -17.09
C ALA A 349 31.90 -3.66 -16.11
N VAL A 350 32.50 -3.58 -14.92
CA VAL A 350 32.40 -4.59 -13.86
C VAL A 350 31.01 -4.56 -13.24
N TYR A 351 30.48 -3.37 -12.93
CA TYR A 351 29.12 -3.20 -12.40
C TYR A 351 28.06 -3.75 -13.36
N ILE A 352 28.14 -3.44 -14.66
CA ILE A 352 27.18 -3.94 -15.66
C ILE A 352 27.23 -5.47 -15.76
N LYS A 353 28.42 -6.09 -15.68
CA LYS A 353 28.56 -7.55 -15.66
C LYS A 353 27.92 -8.15 -14.41
N LEU A 354 28.19 -7.58 -13.23
CA LEU A 354 27.58 -8.00 -11.97
C LEU A 354 26.05 -7.91 -12.04
N GLN A 355 25.51 -6.77 -12.47
CA GLN A 355 24.07 -6.57 -12.64
C GLN A 355 23.46 -7.59 -13.61
N SER A 356 24.19 -7.93 -14.69
CA SER A 356 23.73 -8.94 -15.66
C SER A 356 23.68 -10.34 -15.06
N LEU A 357 24.58 -10.69 -14.14
CA LEU A 357 24.56 -11.97 -13.41
C LEU A 357 23.33 -12.10 -12.53
N TYR A 358 23.00 -11.08 -11.73
CA TYR A 358 21.79 -11.07 -10.88
C TYR A 358 20.52 -11.16 -11.74
N LYS A 359 20.45 -10.39 -12.84
CA LYS A 359 19.33 -10.46 -13.78
C LYS A 359 19.19 -11.84 -14.44
N ALA A 360 20.29 -12.49 -14.78
CA ALA A 360 20.27 -13.83 -15.37
C ALA A 360 19.77 -14.87 -14.35
N LYS A 361 20.27 -14.82 -13.11
CA LYS A 361 19.83 -15.71 -12.04
C LYS A 361 18.35 -15.53 -11.70
N ALA A 362 17.87 -14.29 -11.60
CA ALA A 362 16.45 -13.99 -11.39
C ALA A 362 15.55 -14.58 -12.49
N ARG A 363 15.94 -14.48 -13.77
CA ARG A 363 15.21 -15.12 -14.88
C ARG A 363 15.21 -16.64 -14.80
N GLN A 364 16.32 -17.23 -14.38
CA GLN A 364 16.42 -18.68 -14.17
C GLN A 364 15.47 -19.13 -13.05
N ASP A 365 15.48 -18.43 -11.91
CA ASP A 365 14.60 -18.73 -10.78
C ASP A 365 13.12 -18.59 -11.17
N ALA A 366 12.76 -17.50 -11.85
CA ALA A 366 11.40 -17.29 -12.34
C ALA A 366 10.98 -18.37 -13.35
N SER A 367 11.89 -18.84 -14.20
CA SER A 367 11.62 -19.93 -15.15
C SER A 367 11.41 -21.28 -14.45
N GLU A 368 12.12 -21.54 -13.36
CA GLU A 368 11.91 -22.72 -12.52
C GLU A 368 10.55 -22.66 -11.83
N VAL A 369 10.22 -21.53 -11.20
CA VAL A 369 8.90 -21.31 -10.59
C VAL A 369 7.80 -21.47 -11.63
N MET A 370 7.97 -20.90 -12.82
CA MET A 370 7.02 -21.03 -13.92
C MET A 370 6.82 -22.48 -14.35
N SER A 371 7.90 -23.26 -14.40
CA SER A 371 7.82 -24.69 -14.71
C SER A 371 6.99 -25.44 -13.67
N THR A 372 7.17 -25.14 -12.38
CA THR A 372 6.35 -25.67 -11.29
C THR A 372 4.89 -25.24 -11.43
N VAL A 373 4.63 -23.95 -11.69
CA VAL A 373 3.27 -23.41 -11.94
C VAL A 373 2.58 -24.23 -13.03
N ARG A 374 3.24 -24.54 -14.14
CA ARG A 374 2.65 -25.33 -15.23
C ARG A 374 2.27 -26.77 -14.85
N THR A 375 2.82 -27.31 -13.77
CA THR A 375 2.45 -28.64 -13.25
C THR A 375 1.26 -28.64 -12.29
N LEU A 376 0.93 -27.47 -11.74
CA LEU A 376 -0.17 -27.31 -10.79
C LEU A 376 -1.51 -27.21 -11.52
N GLU A 377 -2.59 -27.64 -10.85
CA GLU A 377 -3.95 -27.47 -11.36
C GLU A 377 -4.26 -25.99 -11.62
N GLY A 378 -4.83 -25.68 -12.79
CA GLY A 378 -5.10 -24.30 -13.23
C GLY A 378 -3.87 -23.50 -13.70
N GLY A 379 -2.66 -24.00 -13.47
CA GLY A 379 -1.42 -23.29 -13.75
C GLY A 379 -1.11 -23.06 -15.23
N ILE A 380 -1.79 -23.73 -16.17
CA ILE A 380 -1.65 -23.50 -17.62
C ILE A 380 -2.16 -22.10 -18.03
N GLY A 381 -3.13 -21.54 -17.28
CA GLY A 381 -3.70 -20.22 -17.57
C GLY A 381 -2.86 -19.03 -17.08
N VAL A 382 -1.93 -19.25 -16.15
CA VAL A 382 -1.16 -18.17 -15.51
C VAL A 382 -0.20 -17.52 -16.50
N ALA A 383 -0.16 -16.18 -16.53
CA ALA A 383 0.72 -15.44 -17.41
C ALA A 383 2.17 -15.41 -16.89
N GLN A 384 3.15 -15.46 -17.80
CA GLN A 384 4.57 -15.38 -17.43
C GLN A 384 4.90 -14.09 -16.68
N ALA A 385 4.31 -12.96 -17.10
CA ALA A 385 4.54 -11.66 -16.46
C ALA A 385 4.07 -11.63 -14.99
N GLU A 386 3.00 -12.35 -14.63
CA GLU A 386 2.54 -12.47 -13.24
C GLU A 386 3.55 -13.23 -12.39
N VAL A 387 4.12 -14.32 -12.92
CA VAL A 387 5.15 -15.11 -12.23
C VAL A 387 6.43 -14.30 -12.03
N GLU A 388 6.86 -13.57 -13.07
CA GLU A 388 8.03 -12.69 -12.98
C GLU A 388 7.83 -11.58 -11.95
N LEU A 389 6.65 -10.94 -11.93
CA LEU A 389 6.32 -9.92 -10.94
C LEU A 389 6.30 -10.49 -9.51
N PHE A 390 5.72 -11.68 -9.33
CA PHE A 390 5.70 -12.36 -8.03
C PHE A 390 7.12 -12.71 -7.56
N CYS A 391 7.94 -13.31 -8.43
CA CYS A 391 9.32 -13.67 -8.09
C CYS A 391 10.14 -12.43 -7.73
N LYS A 392 9.99 -11.34 -8.50
CA LYS A 392 10.66 -10.07 -8.22
C LYS A 392 10.33 -9.52 -6.83
N ASN A 393 9.06 -9.65 -6.42
CA ASN A 393 8.54 -9.07 -5.19
C ASN A 393 8.35 -10.07 -4.03
N ALA A 394 8.75 -11.33 -4.18
CA ALA A 394 8.40 -12.44 -3.27
C ALA A 394 8.62 -12.10 -1.79
N LYS A 395 9.74 -11.43 -1.48
CA LYS A 395 10.11 -11.01 -0.10
C LYS A 395 9.15 -9.98 0.52
N PHE A 396 8.42 -9.22 -0.29
CA PHE A 396 7.63 -8.06 0.13
C PHE A 396 6.12 -8.25 -0.02
N ILE A 397 5.69 -9.42 -0.50
CA ILE A 397 4.26 -9.72 -0.67
C ILE A 397 3.55 -9.65 0.68
N LYS A 398 2.33 -9.09 0.65
CA LYS A 398 1.48 -8.92 1.83
C LYS A 398 0.11 -9.52 1.57
N LEU A 399 -0.47 -10.07 2.64
CA LEU A 399 -1.87 -10.48 2.67
C LEU A 399 -2.62 -9.51 3.58
N VAL A 400 -3.31 -8.55 2.99
CA VAL A 400 -4.13 -7.60 3.76
C VAL A 400 -5.38 -8.34 4.22
N GLN A 401 -5.63 -8.28 5.53
CA GLN A 401 -6.62 -9.14 6.13
C GLN A 401 -8.04 -8.55 6.02
N SER A 402 -9.04 -9.43 5.84
CA SER A 402 -10.43 -9.00 5.97
C SER A 402 -10.75 -8.64 7.43
N SER A 403 -11.79 -7.83 7.62
CA SER A 403 -12.23 -7.35 8.94
C SER A 403 -12.89 -8.44 9.79
N VAL A 404 -13.12 -9.66 9.25
CA VAL A 404 -13.89 -10.75 9.88
C VAL A 404 -13.29 -11.21 11.22
N HIS A 405 -11.97 -11.08 11.40
CA HIS A 405 -11.26 -11.49 12.61
C HIS A 405 -10.69 -10.31 13.42
N ALA A 406 -11.18 -9.10 13.17
CA ALA A 406 -10.73 -7.94 13.94
C ALA A 406 -11.21 -8.02 15.41
N PRO A 407 -10.42 -7.50 16.38
CA PRO A 407 -10.85 -7.41 17.77
C PRO A 407 -12.14 -6.58 17.93
N THR A 408 -12.91 -6.89 18.98
CA THR A 408 -14.11 -6.12 19.33
C THR A 408 -13.75 -4.69 19.74
N LEU A 409 -14.64 -3.73 19.49
CA LEU A 409 -14.41 -2.32 19.85
C LEU A 409 -14.09 -2.15 21.34
N THR A 410 -14.80 -2.85 22.22
CA THR A 410 -14.57 -2.82 23.67
C THR A 410 -13.14 -3.22 24.03
N LYS A 411 -12.62 -4.30 23.44
CA LYS A 411 -11.25 -4.76 23.70
C LYS A 411 -10.20 -3.77 23.20
N ILE A 412 -10.46 -3.10 22.09
CA ILE A 412 -9.57 -2.07 21.55
C ILE A 412 -9.57 -0.87 22.47
N VAL A 413 -10.74 -0.40 22.89
CA VAL A 413 -10.86 0.70 23.85
C VAL A 413 -10.09 0.39 25.14
N GLU A 414 -10.26 -0.80 25.71
CA GLU A 414 -9.51 -1.20 26.92
C GLU A 414 -8.00 -1.14 26.71
N ASN A 415 -7.49 -1.65 25.59
CA ASN A 415 -6.06 -1.60 25.28
C ASN A 415 -5.57 -0.16 25.07
N GLU A 416 -6.34 0.66 24.37
CA GLU A 416 -5.98 2.06 24.09
C GLU A 416 -5.99 2.91 25.36
N LEU A 417 -6.94 2.70 26.27
CA LEU A 417 -6.94 3.36 27.58
C LEU A 417 -5.74 2.95 28.43
N LEU A 418 -5.33 1.68 28.40
CA LEU A 418 -4.10 1.23 29.06
C LEU A 418 -2.85 1.89 28.44
N ASN A 419 -2.82 2.03 27.10
CA ASN A 419 -1.73 2.72 26.41
C ASN A 419 -1.68 4.21 26.79
N ASP A 420 -2.84 4.85 26.98
CA ASP A 420 -2.93 6.25 27.43
C ASP A 420 -2.40 6.42 28.86
N GLU A 421 -2.71 5.49 29.77
CA GLU A 421 -2.17 5.50 31.13
C GLU A 421 -0.64 5.36 31.14
N LEU A 422 -0.09 4.45 30.32
CA LEU A 422 1.36 4.28 30.16
C LEU A 422 2.01 5.53 29.55
N SER A 423 1.35 6.15 28.56
CA SER A 423 1.81 7.36 27.90
C SER A 423 1.89 8.55 28.86
N ALA A 424 0.91 8.67 29.77
CA ALA A 424 0.91 9.69 30.81
C ALA A 424 2.12 9.59 31.75
N VAL A 425 2.68 8.39 31.93
CA VAL A 425 3.90 8.15 32.72
C VAL A 425 5.17 8.40 31.90
N ALA A 426 5.16 8.09 30.60
CA ALA A 426 6.31 8.23 29.70
C ALA A 426 6.67 9.70 29.36
N GLY A 427 5.71 10.62 29.52
CA GLY A 427 5.90 12.06 29.35
C GLY A 427 5.04 12.68 28.25
N PRO A 428 5.00 14.02 28.15
CA PRO A 428 4.05 14.75 27.30
C PRO A 428 4.26 14.57 25.78
N GLU A 429 5.36 13.93 25.37
CA GLU A 429 5.64 13.68 23.95
C GLU A 429 4.94 12.43 23.40
N THR A 430 4.33 11.60 24.26
CA THR A 430 3.59 10.41 23.80
C THR A 430 2.13 10.77 23.54
N PRO A 431 1.64 10.68 22.30
CA PRO A 431 0.28 11.10 21.96
C PRO A 431 -0.76 10.11 22.49
N LEU A 432 -1.88 10.64 23.00
CA LEU A 432 -3.02 9.83 23.45
C LEU A 432 -3.76 9.18 22.28
N SER A 433 -4.50 8.11 22.52
CA SER A 433 -5.32 7.44 21.51
C SER A 433 -6.36 8.38 20.89
N LEU A 434 -6.64 8.18 19.60
CA LEU A 434 -7.70 8.84 18.84
C LEU A 434 -9.01 8.05 18.86
N ILE A 435 -9.10 6.92 19.57
CA ILE A 435 -10.31 6.08 19.57
C ILE A 435 -11.57 6.84 20.00
N SER A 436 -11.45 7.81 20.92
CA SER A 436 -12.56 8.66 21.35
C SER A 436 -13.17 9.47 20.21
N ILE A 437 -12.39 9.86 19.19
CA ILE A 437 -12.88 10.53 17.98
C ILE A 437 -13.80 9.60 17.20
N TYR A 438 -13.32 8.40 16.87
CA TYR A 438 -14.13 7.41 16.16
C TYR A 438 -15.46 7.13 16.88
N ILE A 439 -15.39 6.91 18.20
CA ILE A 439 -16.56 6.57 19.01
C ILE A 439 -17.57 7.71 19.09
N ALA A 440 -17.12 8.94 19.35
CA ALA A 440 -18.02 10.10 19.42
C ALA A 440 -18.67 10.38 18.06
N LEU A 441 -17.90 10.28 16.96
CA LEU A 441 -18.43 10.45 15.61
C LEU A 441 -19.39 9.33 15.21
N ARG A 442 -19.23 8.10 15.71
CA ARG A 442 -20.20 7.02 15.49
C ARG A 442 -21.47 7.27 16.31
N ALA A 443 -21.34 7.58 17.59
CA ALA A 443 -22.47 7.87 18.47
C ALA A 443 -23.31 9.05 17.96
N SER A 444 -22.68 10.10 17.43
CA SER A 444 -23.38 11.29 16.93
C SER A 444 -24.26 11.04 15.70
N THR A 445 -24.08 9.92 15.00
CA THR A 445 -24.98 9.49 13.89
C THR A 445 -26.19 8.71 14.38
N LEU A 446 -26.16 8.22 15.62
CA LEU A 446 -27.19 7.34 16.18
C LEU A 446 -28.14 8.08 17.11
N ILE A 447 -27.67 9.14 17.77
CA ILE A 447 -28.48 9.97 18.65
C ILE A 447 -28.63 11.40 18.12
N SER A 448 -29.85 11.92 18.19
CA SER A 448 -30.16 13.32 17.88
C SER A 448 -30.12 14.14 19.17
N THR A 449 -29.00 14.80 19.44
CA THR A 449 -28.82 15.63 20.65
C THR A 449 -27.94 16.84 20.40
N ASP A 450 -28.14 17.94 21.12
CA ASP A 450 -27.23 19.09 21.14
C ASP A 450 -26.34 19.11 22.41
N SER A 451 -26.39 18.04 23.21
CA SER A 451 -25.65 17.88 24.45
C SER A 451 -24.44 16.96 24.26
N ALA A 452 -23.25 17.44 24.61
CA ALA A 452 -22.03 16.63 24.57
C ALA A 452 -22.08 15.54 25.65
N GLU A 453 -22.67 15.85 26.79
CA GLU A 453 -22.86 14.93 27.92
C GLU A 453 -23.77 13.76 27.51
N GLU A 454 -24.83 13.99 26.73
CA GLU A 454 -25.70 12.92 26.24
C GLU A 454 -24.98 11.97 25.27
N ILE A 455 -24.04 12.48 24.44
CA ILE A 455 -23.16 11.63 23.62
C ILE A 455 -22.28 10.77 24.52
N VAL A 456 -21.67 11.35 25.55
CA VAL A 456 -20.82 10.61 26.50
C VAL A 456 -21.62 9.54 27.23
N ASP A 457 -22.81 9.87 27.74
CA ASP A 457 -23.68 8.93 28.46
C ASP A 457 -24.13 7.77 27.56
N PHE A 458 -24.50 8.06 26.31
CA PHE A 458 -24.83 7.04 25.32
C PHE A 458 -23.65 6.10 25.07
N VAL A 459 -22.45 6.65 24.86
CA VAL A 459 -21.23 5.85 24.68
C VAL A 459 -20.94 5.01 25.92
N ALA A 460 -21.00 5.60 27.12
CA ALA A 460 -20.70 4.93 28.38
C ALA A 460 -21.69 3.80 28.71
N SER A 461 -22.94 3.90 28.22
CA SER A 461 -23.93 2.82 28.35
C SER A 461 -23.52 1.55 27.60
N SER A 462 -22.85 1.70 26.46
CA SER A 462 -22.38 0.59 25.60
C SER A 462 -20.95 0.17 25.93
N ILE A 463 -20.10 1.11 26.35
CA ILE A 463 -18.68 0.92 26.66
C ILE A 463 -18.39 1.54 28.03
N PRO A 464 -18.67 0.84 29.14
CA PRO A 464 -18.56 1.41 30.49
C PRO A 464 -17.17 1.89 30.88
N SER A 465 -16.11 1.36 30.26
CA SER A 465 -14.72 1.81 30.47
C SER A 465 -14.46 3.26 30.04
N LEU A 466 -15.34 3.86 29.24
CA LEU A 466 -15.26 5.26 28.84
C LEU A 466 -16.04 6.21 29.75
N SER A 467 -16.68 5.70 30.80
CA SER A 467 -17.39 6.54 31.78
C SER A 467 -16.44 7.53 32.43
N GLY A 468 -16.78 8.82 32.37
CA GLY A 468 -15.93 9.90 32.90
C GLY A 468 -14.65 10.18 32.09
N ASN A 469 -14.52 9.66 30.87
CA ASN A 469 -13.36 9.92 30.02
C ASN A 469 -13.35 11.38 29.52
N ASN A 470 -12.40 12.17 30.02
CA ASN A 470 -12.28 13.60 29.68
C ASN A 470 -12.05 13.85 28.18
N ARG A 471 -11.29 12.99 27.50
CA ARG A 471 -11.00 13.15 26.08
C ARG A 471 -12.26 12.92 25.24
N LEU A 472 -13.06 11.91 25.58
CA LEU A 472 -14.36 11.67 24.95
C LEU A 472 -15.29 12.88 25.10
N LEU A 473 -15.35 13.49 26.29
CA LEU A 473 -16.14 14.70 26.51
C LEU A 473 -15.66 15.88 25.63
N GLN A 474 -14.35 16.12 25.55
CA GLN A 474 -13.78 17.17 24.69
C GLN A 474 -14.11 16.94 23.21
N VAL A 475 -14.01 15.70 22.74
CA VAL A 475 -14.37 15.34 21.37
C VAL A 475 -15.87 15.56 21.14
N ALA A 476 -16.74 15.11 22.05
CA ALA A 476 -18.18 15.31 21.95
C ALA A 476 -18.56 16.80 21.92
N GLN A 477 -17.91 17.63 22.76
CA GLN A 477 -18.07 19.08 22.74
C GLN A 477 -17.72 19.69 21.38
N GLU A 478 -16.63 19.23 20.76
CA GLU A 478 -16.22 19.70 19.44
C GLU A 478 -17.18 19.26 18.32
N VAL A 479 -17.73 18.04 18.41
CA VAL A 479 -18.77 17.54 17.49
C VAL A 479 -20.03 18.40 17.57
N ILE A 480 -20.47 18.76 18.78
CA ILE A 480 -21.59 19.68 18.98
C ILE A 480 -21.23 21.10 18.50
N ARG A 481 -20.02 21.59 18.81
CA ARG A 481 -19.55 22.93 18.44
C ARG A 481 -19.54 23.13 16.92
N SER A 482 -19.22 22.09 16.17
CA SER A 482 -19.25 22.08 14.70
C SER A 482 -20.66 21.89 14.12
N ASN A 483 -21.69 21.73 14.96
CA ASN A 483 -23.06 21.39 14.56
C ASN A 483 -23.11 20.18 13.62
N ARG A 484 -22.21 19.20 13.81
CA ARG A 484 -22.04 18.03 12.93
C ARG A 484 -21.77 18.37 11.45
N GLY A 485 -21.37 19.61 11.17
CA GLY A 485 -21.07 20.08 9.82
C GLY A 485 -19.68 19.66 9.36
N GLU A 486 -19.49 19.55 8.05
CA GLU A 486 -18.16 19.40 7.46
C GLU A 486 -17.49 20.78 7.32
N VAL A 487 -16.16 20.78 7.45
CA VAL A 487 -15.33 21.92 7.04
C VAL A 487 -14.44 21.46 5.89
N HIS A 488 -14.30 22.32 4.87
CA HIS A 488 -13.66 21.95 3.62
C HIS A 488 -12.23 21.44 3.78
N ASN A 489 -11.44 22.01 4.69
CA ASN A 489 -10.06 21.62 4.93
C ASN A 489 -9.92 20.19 5.47
N THR A 490 -10.77 19.78 6.42
CA THR A 490 -10.79 18.39 6.92
C THR A 490 -11.27 17.45 5.81
N ALA A 491 -12.34 17.83 5.10
CA ALA A 491 -12.86 17.07 3.97
C ALA A 491 -11.80 16.87 2.86
N ALA A 492 -11.01 17.88 2.55
CA ALA A 492 -9.97 17.84 1.51
C ALA A 492 -8.80 16.91 1.90
N ILE A 493 -8.32 17.00 3.14
CA ILE A 493 -7.25 16.11 3.63
C ILE A 493 -7.72 14.66 3.64
N THR A 494 -8.91 14.41 4.20
CA THR A 494 -9.47 13.07 4.30
C THR A 494 -9.87 12.50 2.95
N GLY A 495 -10.43 13.31 2.05
CA GLY A 495 -10.69 12.93 0.66
C GLY A 495 -9.40 12.55 -0.08
N GLY A 496 -8.30 13.27 0.17
CA GLY A 496 -6.97 12.91 -0.32
C GLY A 496 -6.51 11.53 0.19
N MET A 497 -6.61 11.26 1.49
CA MET A 497 -6.27 9.94 2.05
C MET A 497 -7.14 8.81 1.46
N VAL A 498 -8.46 8.99 1.47
CA VAL A 498 -9.44 8.00 0.97
C VAL A 498 -9.20 7.69 -0.50
N SER A 499 -9.02 8.72 -1.35
CA SER A 499 -8.78 8.53 -2.78
C SER A 499 -7.50 7.73 -3.05
N GLN A 500 -6.43 7.98 -2.29
CA GLN A 500 -5.20 7.22 -2.45
C GLN A 500 -5.39 5.76 -2.05
N GLU A 501 -6.13 5.46 -0.97
CA GLU A 501 -6.46 4.09 -0.62
C GLU A 501 -7.30 3.39 -1.70
N MET A 502 -8.23 4.10 -2.34
CA MET A 502 -8.98 3.58 -3.49
C MET A 502 -8.06 3.29 -4.69
N ILE A 503 -7.08 4.16 -4.99
CA ILE A 503 -6.10 3.92 -6.06
C ILE A 503 -5.28 2.66 -5.77
N LYS A 504 -4.83 2.45 -4.53
CA LYS A 504 -4.09 1.23 -4.15
C LYS A 504 -4.90 -0.04 -4.43
N LEU A 505 -6.19 -0.01 -4.09
CA LEU A 505 -7.11 -1.13 -4.31
C LEU A 505 -7.41 -1.35 -5.80
N ILE A 506 -7.64 -0.29 -6.57
CA ILE A 506 -7.90 -0.37 -8.03
C ILE A 506 -6.69 -0.93 -8.77
N THR A 507 -5.49 -0.43 -8.44
CA THR A 507 -4.25 -0.81 -9.11
C THR A 507 -3.66 -2.13 -8.61
N ASN A 508 -4.13 -2.60 -7.45
CA ASN A 508 -3.50 -3.67 -6.66
C ASN A 508 -2.00 -3.43 -6.43
N GLN A 509 -1.63 -2.17 -6.16
CA GLN A 509 -0.27 -1.72 -5.89
C GLN A 509 -0.23 -0.96 -4.56
N TYR A 510 0.91 -1.01 -3.89
CA TYR A 510 1.12 -0.53 -2.51
C TYR A 510 0.21 -1.24 -1.49
N VAL A 511 0.54 -1.11 -0.21
CA VAL A 511 -0.25 -1.72 0.86
C VAL A 511 -1.36 -0.75 1.29
N PRO A 512 -2.65 -1.12 1.14
CA PRO A 512 -3.74 -0.33 1.71
C PRO A 512 -3.74 -0.37 3.24
N ILE A 513 -4.38 0.60 3.86
CA ILE A 513 -4.50 0.66 5.32
C ILE A 513 -5.13 -0.62 5.90
N ASP A 514 -4.66 -1.04 7.08
CA ASP A 514 -5.31 -2.13 7.83
C ASP A 514 -6.50 -1.56 8.60
N ASN A 515 -7.67 -1.57 7.94
CA ASN A 515 -9.00 -1.32 8.51
C ASN A 515 -9.41 0.16 8.67
N THR A 516 -9.16 0.83 9.82
CA THR A 516 -9.73 2.16 10.10
C THR A 516 -8.64 3.19 10.38
N CYS A 517 -8.66 4.31 9.65
CA CYS A 517 -7.80 5.46 9.89
C CYS A 517 -8.62 6.59 10.51
N ILE A 518 -8.19 7.09 11.66
CA ILE A 518 -8.80 8.19 12.40
C ILE A 518 -7.88 9.40 12.29
N PHE A 519 -8.43 10.57 11.95
CA PHE A 519 -7.71 11.81 11.78
C PHE A 519 -8.21 12.88 12.76
N ASP A 520 -7.24 13.45 13.48
CA ASP A 520 -7.40 14.63 14.32
C ASP A 520 -6.78 15.84 13.62
N GLY A 521 -7.63 16.73 13.10
CA GLY A 521 -7.23 17.98 12.45
C GLY A 521 -6.86 19.10 13.43
N ILE A 522 -7.16 18.97 14.72
CA ILE A 522 -6.72 19.92 15.76
C ILE A 522 -5.24 19.67 16.08
N GLU A 523 -4.89 18.39 16.29
CA GLU A 523 -3.52 17.95 16.60
C GLU A 523 -2.71 17.58 15.35
N SER A 524 -3.33 17.61 14.15
CA SER A 524 -2.72 17.27 12.86
C SER A 524 -2.06 15.90 12.83
N ARG A 525 -2.77 14.87 13.30
CA ARG A 525 -2.26 13.49 13.38
C ARG A 525 -3.29 12.45 13.02
N CYS A 526 -2.82 11.27 12.63
CA CYS A 526 -3.66 10.11 12.33
C CYS A 526 -3.30 8.90 13.20
N GLN A 527 -4.26 8.02 13.44
CA GLN A 527 -4.07 6.73 14.05
C GLN A 527 -4.79 5.67 13.23
N VAL A 528 -4.12 4.53 12.97
CA VAL A 528 -4.73 3.38 12.31
C VAL A 528 -5.05 2.32 13.35
N LEU A 529 -6.31 1.90 13.43
CA LEU A 529 -6.82 0.89 14.34
C LEU A 529 -7.58 -0.18 13.58
N ARG A 530 -7.48 -1.42 14.08
CA ARG A 530 -8.16 -2.56 13.47
C ARG A 530 -9.45 -2.90 14.20
N LEU A 531 -10.56 -2.33 13.73
CA LEU A 531 -11.88 -2.43 14.34
C LEU A 531 -12.73 -3.53 13.70
N ASN A 532 -13.49 -4.27 14.51
CA ASN A 532 -14.53 -5.16 13.99
C ASN A 532 -15.73 -4.34 13.47
N LEU A 533 -15.96 -4.42 12.17
CA LEU A 533 -16.98 -3.63 11.45
C LEU A 533 -18.35 -4.30 11.41
N SER A 534 -18.45 -5.58 11.76
CA SER A 534 -19.73 -6.32 11.78
C SER A 534 -20.50 -6.19 13.09
N GLU A 535 -19.86 -5.68 14.15
CA GLU A 535 -20.51 -5.47 15.44
C GLU A 535 -21.21 -4.11 15.45
N HIS A 536 -22.54 -4.12 15.63
CA HIS A 536 -23.29 -2.93 16.03
C HIS A 536 -23.10 -2.74 17.55
N HIS A 537 -22.05 -2.03 17.97
CA HIS A 537 -21.78 -1.80 19.41
C HIS A 537 -22.77 -0.86 20.08
N PHE A 538 -23.39 0.02 19.32
CA PHE A 538 -24.43 0.92 19.77
C PHE A 538 -25.76 0.33 19.30
N GLN A 539 -26.38 -0.49 20.13
CA GLN A 539 -27.76 -0.94 19.94
C GLN A 539 -28.68 0.00 20.72
N GLU A 540 -29.79 0.42 20.10
CA GLU A 540 -30.96 0.91 20.84
C GLU A 540 -31.58 -0.22 21.67
#